data_AF-A0A5K1D8P8-F1
#
_entry.id   AF-A0A5K1D8P8-F1
#
_cell.length_a   1.000
_cell.length_b   1.000
_cell.length_c   1.000
_cell.angle_alpha   90.00
_cell.angle_beta   90.00
_cell.angle_gamma   90.00
#
_symmetry.space_group_name_H-M   'P 1'
#
loop_
_entity.id
_entity.type
_entity.pdbx_description
1 polymer ?
#
loop_
_entity_poly.entity_id
_entity_poly.type
_entity_poly.pdbx_seq_one_letter_code
_entity_poly.pdbx_strand_id
1 'polypeptide(L)' 'AEREEEEKDRGARGIQMGSSDGEGKMEGWLHLVRSNRFGLQYSRKRYFVLQGNRLNCFKYAPLSKKE' A
#
# COMPACT_ATOMS: atom_id res chain seq x y z
N ALA A 1 34.10 8.80 -28.63
CA ALA A 1 32.77 9.46 -28.65
C ALA A 1 31.69 8.43 -29.02
N GLU A 2 31.72 7.24 -28.43
CA GLU A 2 31.14 6.96 -27.09
C GLU A 2 29.61 7.01 -27.16
N ARG A 3 29.07 5.91 -27.65
CA ARG A 3 27.65 5.58 -27.80
C ARG A 3 27.18 4.64 -26.68
N GLU A 4 27.76 4.75 -25.51
CA GLU A 4 27.46 3.89 -24.36
C GLU A 4 27.46 4.73 -23.09
N GLU A 5 26.31 5.29 -22.74
CA GLU A 5 25.96 5.83 -21.43
C GLU A 5 24.46 6.17 -21.51
N GLU A 6 23.55 5.72 -20.67
CA GLU A 6 23.60 4.75 -19.59
C GLU A 6 22.12 4.40 -19.42
N GLU A 7 21.73 3.22 -19.91
CA GLU A 7 20.42 2.61 -19.67
C GLU A 7 20.32 2.25 -18.19
N LYS A 8 20.11 3.24 -17.32
CA LYS A 8 20.11 3.01 -15.87
C LYS A 8 19.33 4.06 -15.08
N ASP A 9 18.06 4.25 -15.42
CA ASP A 9 17.14 4.92 -14.49
C ASP A 9 15.72 4.33 -14.52
N ARG A 10 15.63 3.00 -14.56
CA ARG A 10 14.39 2.26 -14.22
C ARG A 10 14.47 1.61 -12.83
N GLY A 11 15.35 2.12 -11.98
CA GLY A 11 15.46 1.70 -10.58
C GLY A 11 14.51 2.53 -9.71
N ALA A 12 13.61 1.85 -9.01
CA ALA A 12 12.66 2.41 -8.06
C ALA A 12 11.49 3.23 -8.65
N ARG A 13 10.59 2.54 -9.38
CA ARG A 13 9.15 2.81 -9.15
C ARG A 13 8.81 2.32 -7.74
N GLY A 14 9.24 3.09 -6.74
CA GLY A 14 8.63 3.03 -5.42
C GLY A 14 7.12 3.13 -5.63
N ILE A 15 6.37 2.35 -4.85
CA ILE A 15 4.91 2.42 -4.88
C ILE A 15 4.56 3.87 -4.54
N GLN A 16 4.18 4.67 -5.54
CA GLN A 16 3.74 6.05 -5.33
C GLN A 16 2.39 5.96 -4.61
N MET A 17 2.48 5.95 -3.27
CA MET A 17 1.34 6.08 -2.39
C MET A 17 0.79 7.48 -2.63
N GLY A 18 -0.44 7.56 -3.13
CA GLY A 18 -1.14 8.83 -3.31
C GLY A 18 -1.23 9.53 -1.96
N SER A 19 -0.36 10.52 -1.76
CA SER A 19 -0.43 11.41 -0.61
C SER A 19 -1.49 12.43 -0.96
N SER A 20 -2.74 12.14 -0.62
CA SER A 20 -3.80 13.16 -0.66
C SER A 20 -3.48 14.18 0.43
N ASP A 21 -3.12 15.39 0.00
CA ASP A 21 -2.84 16.55 0.85
C ASP A 21 -3.86 16.67 1.98
N GLY A 22 -3.44 16.29 3.19
CA GLY A 22 -4.34 16.17 4.34
C GLY A 22 -3.81 15.18 5.35
N GLU A 23 -2.95 15.68 6.26
CA GLU A 23 -2.78 15.10 7.59
C GLU A 23 -2.32 13.63 7.64
N GLY A 24 -1.12 13.32 7.11
CA GLY A 24 -0.40 12.07 7.43
C GLY A 24 -1.18 10.76 7.23
N LYS A 25 -2.24 10.78 6.43
CA LYS A 25 -3.16 9.66 6.25
C LYS A 25 -2.68 8.85 5.05
N MET A 26 -2.38 7.57 5.29
CA MET A 26 -2.03 6.62 4.23
C MET A 26 -3.16 5.63 4.07
N GLU A 27 -3.64 5.46 2.85
CA GLU A 27 -4.71 4.50 2.56
C GLU A 27 -4.43 3.71 1.28
N GLY A 28 -4.90 2.46 1.25
CA GLY A 28 -4.65 1.61 0.10
C GLY A 28 -5.04 0.15 0.28
N TRP A 29 -5.03 -0.57 -0.83
CA TRP A 29 -5.26 -2.00 -0.85
C TRP A 29 -3.95 -2.75 -0.57
N LEU A 30 -3.95 -3.61 0.44
CA LEU A 30 -2.82 -4.49 0.77
C LEU A 30 -3.27 -5.94 0.84
N HIS A 31 -2.33 -6.86 0.65
CA HIS A 31 -2.54 -8.28 0.91
C HIS A 31 -2.10 -8.61 2.34
N LEU A 32 -3.03 -9.08 3.17
CA LEU A 32 -2.72 -9.64 4.49
C LEU A 32 -2.32 -11.11 4.32
N VAL A 33 -1.06 -11.43 4.57
CA VAL A 33 -0.54 -12.80 4.62
C VAL A 33 -0.57 -13.27 6.08
N ARG A 34 -1.20 -14.40 6.35
CA ARG A 34 -1.24 -15.01 7.68
C ARG A 34 -1.07 -16.52 7.59
N SER A 35 -0.28 -17.06 8.50
CA SER A 35 -0.30 -18.48 8.84
C SER A 35 -1.27 -18.73 10.00
N ASN A 36 -1.95 -19.88 9.98
CA ASN A 36 -2.61 -20.40 11.17
C ASN A 36 -1.66 -21.36 11.93
N ARG A 37 -2.02 -21.75 13.16
CA ARG A 37 -1.23 -22.69 13.98
C ARG A 37 -1.02 -24.05 13.30
N PHE A 38 -1.89 -24.42 12.37
CA PHE A 38 -1.82 -25.66 11.60
C PHE A 38 -0.92 -25.55 10.34
N GLY A 39 -0.22 -24.43 10.14
CA GLY A 39 0.69 -24.24 9.01
C GLY A 39 0.02 -23.83 7.70
N LEU A 40 -1.30 -23.65 7.67
CA LEU A 40 -1.98 -23.14 6.47
C LEU A 40 -1.77 -21.64 6.35
N GLN A 41 -1.23 -21.22 5.22
CA GLN A 41 -1.12 -19.81 4.85
C GLN A 41 -2.36 -19.37 4.07
N TYR A 42 -2.87 -18.18 4.37
CA TYR A 42 -3.84 -17.52 3.54
C TYR A 42 -3.44 -16.08 3.28
N SER A 43 -3.68 -15.64 2.05
CA SER A 43 -3.60 -14.24 1.65
C SER A 43 -5.00 -13.71 1.42
N ARG A 44 -5.30 -12.52 1.94
CA ARG A 44 -6.56 -11.82 1.62
C ARG A 44 -6.31 -10.35 1.36
N LYS A 45 -6.91 -9.83 0.29
CA LYS A 45 -6.91 -8.39 -0.03
C LYS A 45 -7.82 -7.65 0.96
N ARG A 46 -7.31 -6.58 1.57
CA ARG A 46 -8.03 -5.70 2.51
C ARG A 46 -7.66 -4.25 2.23
N TYR A 47 -8.57 -3.33 2.52
CA TYR A 47 -8.29 -1.91 2.45
C TYR A 47 -7.81 -1.42 3.82
N PHE A 48 -6.66 -0.75 3.86
CA PHE A 48 -6.07 -0.24 5.09
C PHE A 48 -6.09 1.28 5.10
N VAL A 49 -6.32 1.84 6.28
CA VAL A 49 -6.23 3.28 6.53
C VAL A 49 -5.36 3.47 7.78
N LEU A 50 -4.19 4.07 7.58
CA LEU A 50 -3.31 4.53 8.64
C LEU A 50 -3.55 6.03 8.83
N GLN A 51 -3.95 6.42 10.04
CA GLN A 51 -4.12 7.82 10.43
C GLN A 51 -3.51 8.01 11.82
N GLY A 52 -2.48 8.86 11.92
CA GLY A 52 -1.67 8.97 13.14
C GLY A 52 -1.05 7.61 13.52
N ASN A 53 -1.38 7.09 14.70
CA ASN A 53 -0.93 5.78 15.21
C ASN A 53 -1.99 4.67 15.09
N ARG A 54 -3.10 4.92 14.37
CA ARG A 54 -4.21 3.96 14.24
C ARG A 54 -4.22 3.34 12.85
N LEU A 55 -4.11 2.01 12.79
CA LEU A 55 -4.23 1.23 11.56
C LEU A 55 -5.59 0.52 11.52
N ASN A 56 -6.49 1.02 10.69
CA ASN A 56 -7.80 0.44 10.46
C ASN A 56 -7.77 -0.52 9.25
N CYS A 57 -8.50 -1.64 9.33
CA CYS A 57 -8.63 -2.60 8.23
C CYS A 57 -10.10 -2.80 7.86
N PHE A 58 -10.40 -2.76 6.57
CA PHE A 58 -11.75 -2.87 6.03
C PHE A 58 -11.84 -3.97 4.98
N LYS A 59 -13.00 -4.63 4.90
CA LYS A 59 -13.27 -5.62 3.85
C LYS A 59 -13.37 -4.96 2.47
N TYR A 60 -13.90 -3.74 2.42
CA TYR A 60 -14.08 -2.90 1.24
C TYR A 60 -13.53 -1.49 1.56
N ALA A 61 -13.22 -0.69 0.54
CA ALA A 61 -12.87 0.70 0.79
C ALA A 61 -14.02 1.40 1.54
N PRO A 62 -13.74 2.15 2.63
CA PRO A 62 -14.78 2.89 3.31
C PRO A 62 -15.38 3.89 2.31
N LEU A 63 -16.70 3.98 2.29
CA LEU A 63 -17.36 5.08 1.58
C LEU A 63 -16.82 6.35 2.22
N SER A 64 -16.27 7.26 1.41
CA SER A 64 -15.88 8.58 1.87
C SER A 64 -17.08 9.15 2.61
N LYS A 65 -16.90 9.48 3.90
CA LYS A 65 -17.90 10.25 4.64
C LYS A 65 -17.93 11.63 3.99
N LYS A 66 -18.69 11.77 2.91
CA LYS A 66 -19.34 13.03 2.60
C LYS A 66 -20.44 13.14 3.64
N GLU A 67 -20.11 13.80 4.75
CA GLU A 67 -21.13 14.48 5.54
C GLU A 67 -21.79 15.57 4.69
#